data_AF-A0A7K9EL80-F1
#
_entry.id   AF-A0A7K9EL80-F1
#
_cell.length_a   1.000
_cell.length_b   1.000
_cell.length_c   1.000
_cell.angle_alpha   90.00
_cell.angle_beta   90.00
_cell.angle_gamma   90.00
#
_symmetry.space_group_name_H-M   'P 1'
#
loop_
_entity.id
_entity.type
_entity.pdbx_description
1 polymer ?
#
loop_
_entity_poly.entity_id
_entity_poly.type
_entity_poly.pdbx_seq_one_letter_code
_entity_poly.pdbx_strand_id
1 'polypeptide(L)'
;LSILGKVAVSKIVDYLRHTTSRGFEDSGLEELCSMLDPDQKDVSMDLETFHAIMKEWIEDCKRKWEDGITEELAASMEDQEFKAHKMVSEVREMHVQMNVTSGSLEAFGGDVSKGDIDTSDLLNCVADLRYKNRKLQEENDKLKLTLEAADETNSRLLADKEDLCQQIKSIQHSVLREKSLEEELEEAKTNLNLSEEMRQKILCQNKQLKKENQSLIIQVTSLQEENIRNSMDIDGLKKKILELSQNAAEFQIQAQIYESAVVNKEASLVQKEQTIKELNLTIVEFSSIVEALRAEKIKLMENMQHMQQELILNGLSFLSLHKFQSNIPEETNSLHRELELAQSSKITETESMSLDETLNREVLFLLQGPEYAGGKFKALMQNLVSGRAYVI
;
A
#
# COMPACT_ATOMS: atom_id res chain seq x y z
N LEU A 1 -15.58 -3.10 0.76
CA LEU A 1 -15.01 -1.80 1.17
C LEU A 1 -16.15 -0.80 1.30
N SER A 2 -16.71 -0.65 2.50
CA SER A 2 -17.64 0.44 2.80
C SER A 2 -16.81 1.70 3.05
N ILE A 3 -16.54 2.46 1.99
CA ILE A 3 -15.99 3.80 2.13
C ILE A 3 -17.20 4.72 2.27
N LEU A 4 -17.47 5.13 3.51
CA LEU A 4 -18.51 6.10 3.86
C LEU A 4 -18.06 7.51 3.42
N GLY A 5 -17.90 7.71 2.11
CA GLY A 5 -17.54 8.98 1.51
C GLY A 5 -18.79 9.70 1.02
N LYS A 6 -18.96 10.97 1.39
CA LYS A 6 -19.99 11.84 0.81
C LYS A 6 -19.46 12.48 -0.46
N VAL A 7 -20.23 12.46 -1.53
CA VAL A 7 -19.85 13.01 -2.84
C VAL A 7 -20.86 14.08 -3.23
N ALA A 8 -20.37 15.21 -3.75
CA ALA A 8 -21.21 16.30 -4.25
C ALA A 8 -22.02 15.85 -5.48
N VAL A 9 -23.28 16.30 -5.59
CA VAL A 9 -24.19 15.92 -6.67
C VAL A 9 -23.64 16.33 -8.04
N SER A 10 -22.99 17.49 -8.13
CA SER A 10 -22.30 17.97 -9.34
C SER A 10 -21.33 16.94 -9.91
N LYS A 11 -20.49 16.34 -9.06
CA LYS A 11 -19.50 15.32 -9.47
C LYS A 11 -20.15 14.00 -9.90
N ILE A 12 -21.27 13.63 -9.28
CA ILE A 12 -22.02 12.42 -9.63
C ILE A 12 -22.68 12.62 -10.99
N VAL A 13 -23.31 13.76 -11.22
CA VAL A 13 -23.97 14.10 -12.49
C VAL A 13 -22.94 14.21 -13.61
N ASP A 14 -21.80 14.85 -13.39
CA ASP A 14 -20.70 14.93 -14.36
C ASP A 14 -20.18 13.54 -14.73
N TYR A 15 -19.98 12.67 -13.73
CA TYR A 15 -19.56 11.28 -13.96
C TYR A 15 -20.59 10.50 -14.78
N LEU A 16 -21.88 10.64 -14.47
CA LEU A 16 -22.96 10.00 -15.22
C LEU A 16 -23.02 10.51 -16.66
N ARG A 17 -22.88 11.82 -16.87
CA ARG A 17 -22.88 12.46 -18.19
C ARG A 17 -21.71 11.94 -19.05
N HIS A 18 -20.53 11.76 -18.47
CA HIS A 18 -19.37 11.20 -19.16
C HIS A 18 -19.48 9.70 -19.44
N THR A 19 -20.10 8.92 -18.55
CA THR A 19 -20.18 7.45 -18.69
C THR A 19 -21.33 6.97 -19.54
N THR A 20 -22.43 7.71 -19.61
CA THR A 20 -23.62 7.34 -20.41
C THR A 20 -23.66 8.00 -21.79
N SER A 21 -22.68 8.86 -22.13
CA SER A 21 -22.62 9.59 -23.40
C SER A 21 -23.92 10.35 -23.76
N ARG A 22 -24.69 10.72 -22.74
CA ARG A 22 -25.95 11.48 -22.86
C ARG A 22 -25.63 12.99 -22.81
N GLY A 23 -26.08 13.72 -23.83
CA GLY A 23 -25.79 15.15 -24.00
C GLY A 23 -26.60 16.07 -23.09
N PHE A 24 -26.42 17.39 -23.24
CA PHE A 24 -27.17 18.42 -22.50
C PHE A 24 -28.67 18.46 -22.82
N GLU A 25 -29.10 17.86 -23.93
CA GLU A 25 -30.51 17.81 -24.36
C GLU A 25 -31.28 16.62 -23.78
N ASP A 26 -30.65 15.84 -22.90
CA ASP A 26 -31.28 14.69 -22.32
C ASP A 26 -32.18 15.03 -21.13
N SER A 27 -33.49 15.00 -21.38
CA SER A 27 -34.54 15.25 -20.38
C SER A 27 -34.48 14.30 -19.19
N GLY A 28 -34.01 13.06 -19.37
CA GLY A 28 -33.93 12.06 -18.31
C GLY A 28 -32.83 12.34 -17.28
N LEU A 29 -31.66 12.81 -17.72
CA LEU A 29 -30.54 13.13 -16.81
C LEU A 29 -30.81 14.42 -16.01
N GLU A 30 -31.52 15.38 -16.60
CA GLU A 30 -31.92 16.63 -15.92
C GLU A 30 -32.99 16.38 -14.85
N GLU A 31 -33.92 15.46 -15.12
CA GLU A 31 -34.89 14.98 -14.13
C GLU A 31 -34.20 14.28 -12.95
N LEU A 32 -33.22 13.41 -13.22
CA LEU A 32 -32.41 12.77 -12.18
C LEU A 32 -31.62 13.81 -11.36
N CYS A 33 -31.07 14.85 -12.00
CA CYS A 33 -30.40 15.95 -11.31
C CYS A 33 -31.34 16.66 -10.33
N SER A 34 -32.57 16.93 -10.76
CA SER A 34 -33.62 17.56 -9.93
C SER A 34 -34.05 16.70 -8.74
N MET A 35 -34.02 15.37 -8.87
CA MET A 35 -34.28 14.46 -7.74
C MET A 35 -33.12 14.33 -6.77
N LEU A 36 -31.88 14.43 -7.27
CA LEU A 36 -30.67 14.35 -6.43
C LEU A 36 -30.43 15.63 -5.63
N ASP A 37 -30.79 16.79 -6.19
CA ASP A 37 -30.62 18.10 -5.55
C ASP A 37 -31.75 19.08 -5.91
N PRO A 38 -32.94 18.94 -5.29
CA PRO A 38 -34.11 19.77 -5.59
C PRO A 38 -33.92 21.25 -5.27
N ASP A 39 -32.97 21.58 -4.38
CA ASP A 39 -32.64 22.94 -3.98
C ASP A 39 -31.47 23.55 -4.79
N GLN A 40 -30.83 22.78 -5.68
CA GLN A 40 -29.61 23.17 -6.42
C GLN A 40 -28.49 23.72 -5.53
N LYS A 41 -28.29 23.14 -4.34
CA LYS A 41 -27.30 23.57 -3.34
C LYS A 41 -26.00 22.75 -3.37
N ASP A 42 -25.86 21.84 -4.31
CA ASP A 42 -24.77 20.87 -4.47
C ASP A 42 -24.47 20.10 -3.18
N VAL A 43 -25.52 19.49 -2.61
CA VAL A 43 -25.43 18.79 -1.34
C VAL A 43 -24.56 17.54 -1.49
N SER A 44 -23.64 17.32 -0.54
CA SER A 44 -22.85 16.09 -0.51
C SER A 44 -23.70 14.92 -0.02
N MET A 45 -23.90 13.90 -0.84
CA MET A 45 -24.71 12.73 -0.52
C MET A 45 -23.88 11.48 -0.28
N ASP A 46 -24.36 10.61 0.61
CA ASP A 46 -23.78 9.28 0.82
C ASP A 46 -24.31 8.26 -0.20
N LEU A 47 -23.64 7.11 -0.24
CA LEU A 47 -23.92 6.04 -1.20
C LEU A 47 -25.33 5.44 -1.01
N GLU A 48 -25.82 5.37 0.22
CA GLU A 48 -27.14 4.79 0.52
C GLU A 48 -28.26 5.70 0.02
N THR A 49 -28.13 7.00 0.23
CA THR A 49 -29.05 8.02 -0.27
C THR A 49 -29.04 8.07 -1.80
N PHE A 50 -27.86 8.02 -2.41
CA PHE A 50 -27.73 7.94 -3.87
C PHE A 50 -28.43 6.70 -4.44
N HIS A 51 -28.21 5.52 -3.85
CA HIS A 51 -28.87 4.29 -4.30
C HIS A 51 -30.40 4.33 -4.13
N ALA A 52 -30.90 4.94 -3.05
CA ALA A 52 -32.33 5.09 -2.84
C ALA A 52 -32.97 5.95 -3.95
N ILE A 53 -32.38 7.11 -4.26
CA ILE A 53 -32.88 8.01 -5.29
C ILE A 53 -32.75 7.39 -6.69
N MET A 54 -31.62 6.73 -6.99
CA MET A 54 -31.44 6.02 -8.26
C MET A 54 -32.49 4.92 -8.46
N LYS A 55 -32.85 4.20 -7.40
CA LYS A 55 -33.88 3.17 -7.46
C LYS A 55 -35.26 3.76 -7.75
N GLU A 56 -35.61 4.87 -7.10
CA GLU A 56 -36.85 5.59 -7.34
C GLU A 56 -36.95 6.12 -8.78
N TRP A 57 -35.84 6.68 -9.31
CA TRP A 57 -35.79 7.16 -10.68
C TRP A 57 -35.95 6.04 -11.72
N ILE A 58 -35.32 4.87 -11.49
CA ILE A 58 -35.48 3.70 -12.37
C ILE A 58 -36.92 3.22 -12.36
N GLU A 59 -37.56 3.19 -11.19
CA GLU A 59 -38.98 2.84 -11.07
C GLU A 59 -39.88 3.86 -11.79
N ASP A 60 -39.54 5.14 -11.73
CA ASP A 60 -40.29 6.20 -12.44
C ASP A 60 -40.13 6.11 -13.96
N CYS A 61 -38.92 5.82 -14.45
CA CYS A 61 -38.67 5.55 -15.86
C CYS A 61 -39.47 4.34 -16.36
N LYS A 62 -39.59 3.30 -15.54
CA LYS A 62 -40.37 2.10 -15.87
C LYS A 62 -41.86 2.40 -15.98
N ARG A 63 -42.41 3.22 -15.07
CA ARG A 63 -43.81 3.66 -15.12
C ARG A 63 -44.12 4.48 -16.38
N LYS A 64 -43.25 5.45 -16.73
CA LYS A 64 -43.40 6.26 -17.95
C LYS A 64 -43.38 5.41 -19.24
N TRP A 65 -42.57 4.35 -19.26
CA TRP A 65 -42.52 3.41 -20.38
C TRP A 65 -43.80 2.56 -20.50
N GLU A 66 -44.38 2.14 -19.38
CA GLU A 66 -45.64 1.35 -19.37
C GLU A 66 -46.87 2.18 -19.77
N ASP A 67 -46.93 3.46 -19.38
CA ASP A 67 -48.01 4.37 -19.80
C ASP A 67 -47.95 4.71 -21.31
N GLY A 68 -46.75 4.87 -21.88
CA GLY A 68 -46.57 5.17 -23.32
C GLY A 68 -46.98 4.04 -24.27
N ILE A 69 -46.81 2.78 -23.86
CA ILE A 69 -47.23 1.61 -24.64
C ILE A 69 -48.76 1.48 -24.69
N THR A 70 -49.45 1.96 -23.64
CA THR A 70 -50.90 1.85 -23.52
C THR A 70 -51.64 2.83 -24.45
N GLU A 71 -51.07 4.00 -24.75
CA GLU A 71 -51.61 4.96 -25.73
C GLU A 71 -51.37 4.55 -27.19
N GLU A 72 -50.24 3.92 -27.51
CA GLU A 72 -49.87 3.56 -28.89
C GLU A 72 -50.60 2.29 -29.39
N LEU A 73 -50.93 1.34 -28.49
CA LEU A 73 -51.72 0.16 -28.80
C LEU A 73 -53.21 0.47 -29.05
N ALA A 74 -53.75 1.49 -28.37
CA ALA A 74 -55.15 1.90 -28.55
C ALA A 74 -55.40 2.51 -29.94
N ALA A 75 -54.41 3.22 -30.51
CA ALA A 75 -54.51 3.84 -31.83
C ALA A 75 -54.36 2.84 -33.00
N SER A 76 -53.69 1.70 -32.77
CA SER A 76 -53.35 0.70 -33.79
C SER A 76 -54.48 -0.32 -34.06
N MET A 77 -55.32 -0.61 -33.07
CA MET A 77 -56.38 -1.62 -33.19
C MET A 77 -57.56 -1.20 -34.09
N GLU A 78 -57.86 0.09 -34.22
CA GLU A 78 -59.01 0.56 -35.01
C GLU A 78 -58.81 0.41 -36.54
N ASP A 79 -57.55 0.36 -37.00
CA ASP A 79 -57.22 0.38 -38.43
C ASP A 79 -57.16 -1.03 -39.08
N GLN A 80 -57.05 -2.08 -38.25
CA GLN A 80 -56.83 -3.46 -38.73
C GLN A 80 -58.14 -4.27 -38.89
N GLU A 81 -59.20 -3.92 -38.14
CA GLU A 81 -60.48 -4.64 -38.15
C GLU A 81 -61.31 -4.37 -39.42
N PHE A 82 -61.07 -3.24 -40.10
CA PHE A 82 -61.77 -2.87 -41.35
C PHE A 82 -61.34 -3.66 -42.59
N LYS A 83 -60.15 -4.29 -42.60
CA LYS A 83 -59.60 -4.98 -43.80
C LYS A 83 -59.97 -6.47 -43.89
N ALA A 84 -60.26 -7.13 -42.78
CA ALA A 84 -60.54 -8.58 -42.77
C ALA A 84 -61.95 -8.92 -43.30
N HIS A 85 -62.93 -8.03 -43.12
CA HIS A 85 -64.33 -8.29 -43.52
C HIS A 85 -64.61 -8.24 -45.03
N LYS A 86 -63.68 -7.73 -45.85
CA LYS A 86 -63.91 -7.57 -47.30
C LYS A 86 -63.60 -8.81 -48.14
N MET A 87 -62.74 -9.71 -47.67
CA MET A 87 -62.31 -10.88 -48.48
C MET A 87 -63.16 -12.15 -48.30
N VAL A 88 -64.02 -12.20 -47.28
CA VAL A 88 -64.82 -13.41 -46.97
C VAL A 88 -66.15 -13.44 -47.72
N SER A 89 -66.60 -12.31 -48.29
CA SER A 89 -67.92 -12.20 -48.93
C SER A 89 -67.96 -12.56 -50.42
N GLU A 90 -66.82 -12.83 -51.06
CA GLU A 90 -66.72 -12.92 -52.54
C GLU A 90 -66.53 -14.36 -53.07
N VAL A 91 -66.45 -15.38 -52.20
CA VAL A 91 -66.18 -16.78 -52.62
C VAL A 91 -67.39 -17.72 -52.38
N ARG A 92 -68.53 -17.21 -51.90
CA ARG A 92 -69.74 -18.01 -51.63
C ARG A 92 -70.88 -17.79 -52.62
N GLU A 93 -70.57 -17.40 -53.85
CA GLU A 93 -71.51 -17.41 -54.97
C GLU A 93 -70.85 -18.05 -56.21
N MET A 94 -70.62 -19.36 -56.16
CA MET A 94 -70.56 -20.15 -57.40
C MET A 94 -71.85 -20.97 -57.45
N HIS A 95 -72.92 -20.26 -57.81
CA HIS A 95 -74.22 -20.84 -58.11
C HIS A 95 -74.03 -21.87 -59.23
N VAL A 96 -74.52 -23.09 -58.99
CA VAL A 96 -74.54 -24.20 -59.95
C VAL A 96 -75.28 -23.75 -61.21
N GLN A 97 -74.54 -23.39 -62.26
CA GLN A 97 -75.12 -23.13 -63.57
C GLN A 97 -75.24 -24.46 -64.30
N MET A 98 -76.32 -25.19 -64.02
CA MET A 98 -76.73 -26.30 -64.88
C MET A 98 -77.25 -25.70 -66.19
N ASN A 99 -76.45 -25.79 -67.25
CA ASN A 99 -76.90 -25.55 -68.62
C ASN A 99 -77.77 -26.74 -69.06
N VAL A 100 -79.03 -26.75 -68.64
CA VAL A 100 -80.05 -27.64 -69.21
C VAL A 100 -80.44 -27.05 -70.56
N THR A 101 -79.77 -27.48 -71.62
CA THR A 101 -80.26 -27.24 -72.98
C THR A 101 -81.47 -28.15 -73.20
N SER A 102 -82.67 -27.63 -72.94
CA SER A 102 -83.93 -28.23 -73.40
C SER A 102 -83.98 -28.18 -74.93
N GLY A 103 -83.42 -29.20 -75.57
CA GLY A 103 -83.55 -29.44 -77.00
C GLY A 103 -84.87 -30.14 -77.31
N SER A 104 -85.85 -29.34 -77.70
CA SER A 104 -87.04 -29.65 -78.53
C SER A 104 -87.34 -31.13 -78.79
N LEU A 105 -88.29 -31.69 -78.03
CA LEU A 105 -88.98 -32.92 -78.39
C LEU A 105 -90.13 -32.54 -79.33
N GLU A 106 -89.86 -32.51 -80.64
CA GLU A 106 -90.94 -32.43 -81.63
C GLU A 106 -91.75 -33.73 -81.58
N ALA A 107 -93.04 -33.55 -81.30
CA ALA A 107 -94.04 -34.60 -81.31
C ALA A 107 -94.21 -35.13 -82.74
N PHE A 108 -93.73 -36.36 -82.99
CA PHE A 108 -94.24 -37.16 -84.10
C PHE A 108 -95.65 -37.63 -83.75
N GLY A 109 -96.61 -36.74 -83.98
CA GLY A 109 -98.01 -37.09 -84.14
C GLY A 109 -98.30 -37.44 -85.59
N GLY A 110 -98.83 -38.64 -85.81
CA GLY A 110 -99.64 -38.96 -86.98
C GLY A 110 -98.89 -39.37 -88.24
N ASP A 111 -98.87 -40.67 -88.52
CA ASP A 111 -99.85 -41.20 -89.47
C ASP A 111 -100.04 -42.70 -89.18
N VAL A 112 -101.27 -43.10 -88.87
CA VAL A 112 -101.63 -44.52 -88.76
C VAL A 112 -101.74 -45.03 -90.18
N SER A 113 -100.62 -45.53 -90.73
CA SER A 113 -100.64 -46.30 -91.96
C SER A 113 -101.49 -47.56 -91.73
N LYS A 114 -102.71 -47.49 -92.24
CA LYS A 114 -103.72 -48.54 -92.28
C LYS A 114 -103.33 -49.56 -93.37
N GLY A 115 -102.16 -50.15 -93.24
CA GLY A 115 -101.85 -51.47 -93.78
C GLY A 115 -101.97 -52.46 -92.62
N ASP A 116 -102.41 -53.68 -92.87
CA ASP A 116 -102.39 -54.77 -91.88
C ASP A 116 -100.97 -54.87 -91.31
N ILE A 117 -100.72 -54.16 -90.20
CA ILE A 117 -99.59 -54.43 -89.33
C ILE A 117 -99.96 -55.80 -88.78
N ASP A 118 -99.32 -56.80 -89.37
CA ASP A 118 -99.44 -58.15 -88.90
C ASP A 118 -99.10 -58.11 -87.41
N THR A 119 -99.92 -58.75 -86.59
CA THR A 119 -99.72 -58.82 -85.13
C THR A 119 -98.28 -59.20 -84.75
N SER A 120 -97.58 -59.89 -85.66
CA SER A 120 -96.15 -60.20 -85.64
C SER A 120 -95.22 -58.97 -85.62
N ASP A 121 -95.47 -57.92 -86.41
CA ASP A 121 -94.58 -56.73 -86.50
C ASP A 121 -94.67 -55.85 -85.25
N LEU A 122 -95.88 -55.68 -84.69
CA LEU A 122 -96.08 -54.99 -83.42
C LEU A 122 -95.46 -55.80 -82.26
N LEU A 123 -95.62 -57.12 -82.26
CA LEU A 123 -94.99 -58.01 -81.28
C LEU A 123 -93.46 -57.92 -81.33
N ASN A 124 -92.87 -57.82 -82.53
CA ASN A 124 -91.43 -57.66 -82.72
C ASN A 124 -90.94 -56.28 -82.24
N CYS A 125 -91.67 -55.20 -82.52
CA CYS A 125 -91.35 -53.85 -82.02
C CYS A 125 -91.41 -53.79 -80.48
N VAL A 126 -92.44 -54.41 -79.87
CA VAL A 126 -92.56 -54.53 -78.42
C VAL A 126 -91.41 -55.35 -77.84
N ALA A 127 -90.99 -56.44 -78.50
CA ALA A 127 -89.84 -57.25 -78.07
C ALA A 127 -88.52 -56.46 -78.12
N ASP A 128 -88.26 -55.69 -79.18
CA ASP A 128 -87.07 -54.84 -79.32
C ASP A 128 -87.05 -53.71 -78.28
N LEU A 129 -88.19 -53.04 -78.04
CA LEU A 129 -88.30 -52.05 -76.97
C LEU A 129 -88.09 -52.66 -75.57
N ARG A 130 -88.62 -53.86 -75.31
CA ARG A 130 -88.39 -54.60 -74.06
C ARG A 130 -86.91 -54.94 -73.89
N TYR A 131 -86.23 -55.32 -74.97
CA TYR A 131 -84.79 -55.58 -74.97
C TYR A 131 -83.97 -54.31 -74.74
N LYS A 132 -84.26 -53.23 -75.47
CA LYS A 132 -83.61 -51.91 -75.31
C LYS A 132 -83.81 -51.35 -73.90
N ASN A 133 -85.00 -51.47 -73.32
CA ASN A 133 -85.27 -51.03 -71.95
C ASN A 133 -84.48 -51.86 -70.94
N ARG A 134 -84.43 -53.19 -71.10
CA ARG A 134 -83.57 -54.06 -70.26
C ARG A 134 -82.10 -53.65 -70.35
N LYS A 135 -81.59 -53.42 -71.56
CA LYS A 135 -80.21 -52.97 -71.78
C LYS A 135 -79.93 -51.60 -71.16
N LEU A 136 -80.87 -50.65 -71.28
CA LEU A 136 -80.76 -49.34 -70.61
C LEU A 136 -80.76 -49.48 -69.09
N GLN A 137 -81.56 -50.38 -68.54
CA GLN A 137 -81.57 -50.67 -67.10
C GLN A 137 -80.22 -51.24 -66.65
N GLU A 138 -79.66 -52.21 -67.38
CA GLU A 138 -78.32 -52.78 -67.10
C GLU A 138 -77.22 -51.70 -67.14
N GLU A 139 -77.23 -50.82 -68.14
CA GLU A 139 -76.30 -49.69 -68.20
C GLU A 139 -76.53 -48.68 -67.08
N ASN A 140 -77.79 -48.44 -66.67
CA ASN A 140 -78.11 -47.54 -65.55
C ASN A 140 -77.62 -48.11 -64.21
N ASP A 141 -77.81 -49.42 -63.99
CA ASP A 141 -77.30 -50.12 -62.80
C ASP A 141 -75.76 -50.09 -62.78
N LYS A 142 -75.12 -50.25 -63.95
CA LYS A 142 -73.66 -50.12 -64.09
C LYS A 142 -73.18 -48.69 -63.81
N LEU A 143 -73.85 -47.68 -64.35
CA LEU A 143 -73.53 -46.27 -64.09
C LEU A 143 -73.68 -45.95 -62.60
N LYS A 144 -74.73 -46.46 -61.96
CA LYS A 144 -74.94 -46.31 -60.51
C LYS A 144 -73.80 -46.92 -59.70
N LEU A 145 -73.38 -48.15 -60.02
CA LEU A 145 -72.23 -48.77 -59.36
C LEU A 145 -70.94 -47.98 -59.57
N THR A 146 -70.71 -47.45 -60.78
CA THR A 146 -69.53 -46.59 -61.03
C THR A 146 -69.60 -45.26 -60.30
N LEU A 147 -70.80 -44.69 -60.14
CA LEU A 147 -71.03 -43.47 -59.37
C LEU A 147 -70.76 -43.71 -57.88
N GLU A 148 -71.31 -44.79 -57.30
CA GLU A 148 -71.07 -45.17 -55.91
C GLU A 148 -69.57 -45.41 -55.64
N ALA A 149 -68.86 -46.07 -56.56
CA ALA A 149 -67.41 -46.25 -56.47
C ALA A 149 -66.65 -44.91 -56.56
N ALA A 150 -67.11 -43.98 -57.42
CA ALA A 150 -66.55 -42.65 -57.53
C ALA A 150 -66.81 -41.81 -56.25
N ASP A 151 -68.00 -41.89 -55.66
CA ASP A 151 -68.35 -41.20 -54.42
C ASP A 151 -67.53 -41.73 -53.23
N GLU A 152 -67.31 -43.04 -53.13
CA GLU A 152 -66.47 -43.66 -52.10
C GLU A 152 -64.99 -43.26 -52.26
N THR A 153 -64.50 -43.17 -53.50
CA THR A 153 -63.12 -42.68 -53.74
C THR A 153 -62.98 -41.19 -53.44
N ASN A 154 -63.97 -40.37 -53.77
CA ASN A 154 -63.97 -38.94 -53.46
C ASN A 154 -64.05 -38.68 -51.94
N SER A 155 -64.88 -39.44 -51.22
CA SER A 155 -64.97 -39.36 -49.75
C SER A 155 -63.64 -39.70 -49.08
N ARG A 156 -62.95 -40.74 -49.55
CA ARG A 156 -61.58 -41.07 -49.09
C ARG A 156 -60.57 -39.97 -49.40
N LEU A 157 -60.57 -39.42 -50.62
CA LEU A 157 -59.68 -38.30 -50.97
C LEU A 157 -59.93 -37.04 -50.14
N LEU A 158 -61.18 -36.77 -49.75
CA LEU A 158 -61.51 -35.66 -48.88
C LEU A 158 -60.96 -35.88 -47.46
N ALA A 159 -61.07 -37.10 -46.93
CA ALA A 159 -60.46 -37.46 -45.64
C ALA A 159 -58.93 -37.34 -45.69
N ASP A 160 -58.27 -37.89 -46.72
CA ASP A 160 -56.82 -37.76 -46.92
C ASP A 160 -56.39 -36.29 -47.02
N LYS A 161 -57.19 -35.46 -47.70
CA LYS A 161 -56.94 -34.01 -47.79
C LYS A 161 -57.01 -33.33 -46.42
N GLU A 162 -58.00 -33.68 -45.60
CA GLU A 162 -58.14 -33.11 -44.25
C GLU A 162 -56.98 -33.53 -43.34
N ASP A 163 -56.59 -34.80 -43.38
CA ASP A 163 -55.43 -35.33 -42.65
C ASP A 163 -54.13 -34.64 -43.08
N LEU A 164 -53.92 -34.44 -44.38
CA LEU A 164 -52.78 -33.66 -44.89
C LEU A 164 -52.81 -32.21 -44.40
N CYS A 165 -53.98 -31.57 -44.36
CA CYS A 165 -54.12 -30.21 -43.83
C CYS A 165 -53.77 -30.15 -42.33
N GLN A 166 -54.17 -31.15 -41.53
CA GLN A 166 -53.78 -31.23 -40.12
C GLN A 166 -52.28 -31.46 -39.95
N GLN A 167 -51.68 -32.33 -40.77
CA GLN A 167 -50.23 -32.56 -40.77
C GLN A 167 -49.47 -31.28 -41.11
N ILE A 168 -49.88 -30.52 -42.13
CA ILE A 168 -49.26 -29.23 -42.49
C ILE A 168 -49.33 -28.25 -41.31
N LYS A 169 -50.48 -28.12 -40.63
CA LYS A 169 -50.62 -27.26 -39.45
C LYS A 169 -49.70 -27.68 -38.32
N SER A 170 -49.59 -28.99 -38.05
CA SER A 170 -48.69 -29.51 -37.02
C SER A 170 -47.21 -29.24 -37.36
N ILE A 171 -46.82 -29.43 -38.62
CA ILE A 171 -45.46 -29.13 -39.10
C ILE A 171 -45.18 -27.64 -38.97
N GLN A 172 -46.10 -26.77 -39.38
CA GLN A 172 -45.96 -25.31 -39.24
C GLN A 172 -45.77 -24.89 -37.78
N HIS A 173 -46.56 -25.44 -36.86
CA HIS A 173 -46.40 -25.18 -35.43
C HIS A 173 -45.03 -25.68 -34.92
N SER A 174 -44.57 -26.85 -35.34
CA SER A 174 -43.25 -27.37 -34.98
C SER A 174 -42.11 -26.47 -35.49
N VAL A 175 -42.22 -25.95 -36.72
CA VAL A 175 -41.22 -25.05 -37.31
C VAL A 175 -41.16 -23.71 -36.56
N LEU A 176 -42.29 -23.15 -36.15
CA LEU A 176 -42.31 -21.93 -35.34
C LEU A 176 -41.64 -22.15 -33.98
N ARG A 177 -41.92 -23.30 -33.35
CA ARG A 177 -41.26 -23.68 -32.09
C ARG A 177 -39.75 -23.85 -32.25
N GLU A 178 -39.30 -24.46 -33.35
CA GLU A 178 -37.88 -24.62 -33.66
C GLU A 178 -37.17 -23.27 -33.78
N LYS A 179 -37.77 -22.31 -34.51
CA LYS A 179 -37.22 -20.94 -34.63
C LYS A 179 -37.08 -20.23 -33.28
N SER A 180 -38.09 -20.33 -32.42
CA SER A 180 -38.04 -19.76 -31.07
C SER A 180 -36.90 -20.38 -30.25
N LEU A 181 -36.69 -21.69 -30.34
CA LEU A 181 -35.59 -22.37 -29.65
C LEU A 181 -34.22 -22.01 -30.24
N GLU A 182 -34.14 -21.75 -31.55
CA GLU A 182 -32.93 -21.25 -32.20
C GLU A 182 -32.55 -19.85 -31.67
N GLU A 183 -33.52 -18.95 -31.54
CA GLU A 183 -33.33 -17.63 -30.94
C GLU A 183 -32.87 -17.72 -29.47
N GLU A 184 -33.53 -18.56 -28.65
CA GLU A 184 -33.13 -18.81 -27.26
C GLU A 184 -31.70 -19.38 -27.16
N LEU A 185 -31.31 -20.26 -28.10
CA LEU A 185 -29.97 -20.84 -28.15
C LEU A 185 -28.91 -19.78 -28.51
N GLU A 186 -29.19 -18.91 -29.47
CA GLU A 186 -28.28 -17.82 -29.83
C GLU A 186 -28.15 -16.81 -28.67
N GLU A 187 -29.23 -16.47 -27.99
CA GLU A 187 -29.17 -15.64 -26.79
C GLU A 187 -28.31 -16.30 -25.70
N ALA A 188 -28.54 -17.59 -25.41
CA ALA A 188 -27.74 -18.33 -24.45
C ALA A 188 -26.24 -18.37 -24.80
N LYS A 189 -25.90 -18.51 -26.09
CA LYS A 189 -24.50 -18.44 -26.58
C LYS A 189 -23.89 -17.07 -26.33
N THR A 190 -24.60 -15.98 -26.62
CA THR A 190 -24.09 -14.62 -26.37
C THR A 190 -23.86 -14.37 -24.86
N ASN A 191 -24.80 -14.80 -24.01
CA ASN A 191 -24.69 -14.69 -22.56
C ASN A 191 -23.52 -15.51 -22.01
N LEU A 192 -23.31 -16.73 -22.53
CA LEU A 192 -22.16 -17.56 -22.17
C LEU A 192 -20.84 -16.88 -22.52
N ASN A 193 -20.72 -16.33 -23.73
CA ASN A 193 -19.52 -15.61 -24.17
C ASN A 193 -19.22 -14.40 -23.27
N LEU A 194 -20.23 -13.59 -22.97
CA LEU A 194 -20.09 -12.44 -22.06
C LEU A 194 -19.64 -12.87 -20.66
N SER A 195 -20.25 -13.91 -20.10
CA SER A 195 -19.86 -14.45 -18.80
C SER A 195 -18.43 -15.00 -18.81
N GLU A 196 -17.99 -15.62 -19.90
CA GLU A 196 -16.61 -16.09 -20.04
C GLU A 196 -15.61 -14.94 -20.14
N GLU A 197 -15.91 -13.87 -20.87
CA GLU A 197 -15.08 -12.66 -20.91
C GLU A 197 -14.95 -12.01 -19.53
N MET A 198 -16.06 -11.87 -18.80
CA MET A 198 -16.03 -11.38 -17.42
C MET A 198 -15.18 -12.27 -16.50
N ARG A 199 -15.31 -13.60 -16.63
CA ARG A 199 -14.49 -14.57 -15.89
C ARG A 199 -13.01 -14.37 -16.18
N GLN A 200 -12.63 -14.18 -17.44
CA GLN A 200 -11.23 -13.93 -17.83
C GLN A 200 -10.70 -12.59 -17.27
N LYS A 201 -11.53 -11.53 -17.28
CA LYS A 201 -11.17 -10.24 -16.69
C LYS A 201 -10.90 -10.36 -15.18
N ILE A 202 -11.77 -11.05 -14.45
CA ILE A 202 -11.61 -11.31 -13.01
C ILE A 202 -10.37 -12.18 -12.75
N LEU A 203 -10.08 -13.16 -13.61
CA LEU A 203 -8.89 -14.00 -13.50
C LEU A 203 -7.60 -13.16 -13.66
N CYS A 204 -7.55 -12.28 -14.66
CA CYS A 204 -6.43 -11.37 -14.89
C CYS A 204 -6.21 -10.42 -13.71
N GLN A 205 -7.30 -9.83 -13.17
CA GLN A 205 -7.24 -8.98 -11.98
C GLN A 205 -6.71 -9.74 -10.75
N ASN A 206 -7.21 -10.95 -10.50
CA ASN A 206 -6.72 -11.79 -9.40
C ASN A 206 -5.23 -12.13 -9.56
N LYS A 207 -4.78 -12.42 -10.78
CA LYS A 207 -3.35 -12.68 -11.05
C LYS A 207 -2.49 -11.44 -10.77
N GLN A 208 -2.99 -10.25 -11.09
CA GLN A 208 -2.30 -9.00 -10.79
C GLN A 208 -2.24 -8.71 -9.28
N LEU A 209 -3.38 -8.80 -8.58
CA LEU A 209 -3.44 -8.63 -7.13
C LEU A 209 -2.55 -9.63 -6.39
N LYS A 210 -2.44 -10.87 -6.88
CA LYS A 210 -1.52 -11.87 -6.32
C LYS A 210 -0.05 -11.44 -6.44
N LYS A 211 0.35 -10.82 -7.56
CA LYS A 211 1.71 -10.29 -7.73
C LYS A 211 1.97 -9.09 -6.82
N GLU A 212 1.02 -8.17 -6.72
CA GLU A 212 1.12 -7.01 -5.83
C GLU A 212 1.22 -7.43 -4.36
N ASN A 213 0.41 -8.40 -3.94
CA ASN A 213 0.48 -8.97 -2.60
C ASN A 213 1.84 -9.64 -2.33
N GLN A 214 2.38 -10.41 -3.29
CA GLN A 214 3.73 -10.96 -3.18
C GLN A 214 4.81 -9.86 -3.07
N SER A 215 4.70 -8.79 -3.85
CA SER A 215 5.62 -7.64 -3.77
C SER A 215 5.55 -6.94 -2.42
N LEU A 216 4.35 -6.74 -1.88
CA LEU A 216 4.14 -6.13 -0.56
C LEU A 216 4.71 -7.01 0.55
N ILE A 217 4.53 -8.33 0.47
CA ILE A 217 5.14 -9.27 1.42
C ILE A 217 6.67 -9.12 1.41
N ILE A 218 7.30 -9.07 0.23
CA ILE A 218 8.76 -8.88 0.13
C ILE A 218 9.19 -7.54 0.76
N GLN A 219 8.45 -6.46 0.51
CA GLN A 219 8.76 -5.14 1.07
C GLN A 219 8.62 -5.14 2.61
N VAL A 220 7.57 -5.77 3.15
CA VAL A 220 7.37 -5.90 4.59
C VAL A 220 8.53 -6.68 5.22
N THR A 221 8.95 -7.80 4.62
CA THR A 221 10.09 -8.58 5.12
C THR A 221 11.38 -7.76 5.09
N SER A 222 11.65 -7.02 4.01
CA SER A 222 12.83 -6.15 3.92
C SER A 222 12.85 -5.06 5.00
N LEU A 223 11.71 -4.44 5.28
CA LEU A 223 11.58 -3.44 6.34
C LEU A 223 11.74 -4.05 7.73
N GLN A 224 11.24 -5.27 7.94
CA GLN A 224 11.45 -6.00 9.19
C GLN A 224 12.93 -6.32 9.43
N GLU A 225 13.66 -6.75 8.39
CA GLU A 225 15.10 -6.98 8.46
C GLU A 225 15.89 -5.70 8.76
N GLU A 226 15.52 -4.58 8.15
CA GLU A 226 16.13 -3.27 8.44
C GLU A 226 15.86 -2.82 9.88
N ASN A 227 14.63 -3.02 10.38
CA ASN A 227 14.28 -2.69 11.77
C ASN A 227 15.09 -3.52 12.78
N ILE A 228 15.27 -4.81 12.52
CA ILE A 228 16.14 -5.67 13.34
C ILE A 228 17.58 -5.14 13.35
N ARG A 229 18.12 -4.78 12.18
CA ARG A 229 19.47 -4.22 12.06
C ARG A 229 19.63 -2.92 12.84
N ASN A 230 18.67 -2.00 12.69
CA ASN A 230 18.66 -0.73 13.42
C ASN A 230 18.54 -0.95 14.94
N SER A 231 17.77 -1.93 15.38
CA SER A 231 17.68 -2.30 16.80
C SER A 231 19.03 -2.77 17.34
N MET A 232 19.76 -3.60 16.59
CA MET A 232 21.10 -4.06 16.97
C MET A 232 22.10 -2.89 17.06
N ASP A 233 22.06 -1.97 16.10
CA ASP A 233 22.92 -0.78 16.10
C ASP A 233 22.62 0.14 17.29
N ILE A 234 21.34 0.36 17.59
CA ILE A 234 20.90 1.13 18.77
C ILE A 234 21.42 0.49 20.05
N ASP A 235 21.33 -0.83 20.20
CA ASP A 235 21.82 -1.51 21.40
C ASP A 235 23.35 -1.45 21.51
N GLY A 236 24.06 -1.53 20.38
CA GLY A 236 25.50 -1.28 20.32
C GLY A 236 25.88 0.14 20.77
N LEU A 237 25.15 1.15 20.30
CA LEU A 237 25.35 2.55 20.70
C LEU A 237 25.02 2.78 22.17
N LYS A 238 23.93 2.19 22.70
CA LYS A 238 23.60 2.25 24.14
C LYS A 238 24.73 1.68 24.99
N LYS A 239 25.27 0.52 24.61
CA LYS A 239 26.42 -0.07 25.30
C LYS A 239 27.62 0.88 25.27
N LYS A 240 27.89 1.51 24.12
CA LYS A 240 29.00 2.46 24.00
C LYS A 240 28.82 3.71 24.86
N ILE A 241 27.59 4.24 24.92
CA ILE A 241 27.24 5.37 25.79
C ILE A 241 27.46 5.01 27.25
N LEU A 242 27.06 3.80 27.67
CA LEU A 242 27.25 3.33 29.03
C LEU A 242 28.74 3.21 29.39
N GLU A 243 29.56 2.61 28.52
CA GLU A 243 31.02 2.53 28.69
C GLU A 243 31.65 3.93 28.82
N LEU A 244 31.28 4.86 27.93
CA LEU A 244 31.80 6.23 27.99
C LEU A 244 31.37 6.98 29.26
N SER A 245 30.15 6.73 29.73
CA SER A 245 29.63 7.34 30.97
C SER A 245 30.37 6.81 32.20
N GLN A 246 30.71 5.52 32.22
CA GLN A 246 31.53 4.92 33.28
C GLN A 246 32.94 5.53 33.29
N ASN A 247 33.60 5.61 32.13
CA ASN A 247 34.93 6.22 32.03
C ASN A 247 34.91 7.70 32.46
N ALA A 248 33.86 8.45 32.11
CA ALA A 248 33.72 9.84 32.53
C ALA A 248 33.61 9.97 34.06
N ALA A 249 32.87 9.07 34.72
CA ALA A 249 32.77 9.05 36.18
C ALA A 249 34.11 8.68 36.83
N GLU A 250 34.85 7.72 36.28
CA GLU A 250 36.20 7.35 36.75
C GLU A 250 37.17 8.52 36.64
N PHE A 251 37.20 9.22 35.49
CA PHE A 251 38.04 10.41 35.33
C PHE A 251 37.63 11.55 36.26
N GLN A 252 36.33 11.71 36.54
CA GLN A 252 35.86 12.71 37.51
C GLN A 252 36.38 12.41 38.92
N ILE A 253 36.34 11.15 39.36
CA ILE A 253 36.92 10.73 40.64
C ILE A 253 38.43 10.99 40.66
N GLN A 254 39.13 10.63 39.58
CA GLN A 254 40.58 10.86 39.48
C GLN A 254 40.94 12.34 39.55
N ALA A 255 40.17 13.21 38.90
CA ALA A 255 40.35 14.66 38.96
C ALA A 255 40.18 15.19 40.40
N GLN A 256 39.17 14.72 41.14
CA GLN A 256 38.96 15.09 42.55
C GLN A 256 40.13 14.65 43.45
N ILE A 257 40.68 13.47 43.22
CA ILE A 257 41.86 12.97 43.96
C ILE A 257 43.06 13.89 43.72
N TYR A 258 43.33 14.26 42.46
CA TYR A 258 44.43 15.16 42.14
C TYR A 258 44.21 16.57 42.68
N GLU A 259 42.99 17.10 42.61
CA GLU A 259 42.64 18.39 43.18
C GLU A 259 42.90 18.42 44.70
N SER A 260 42.46 17.39 45.43
CA SER A 260 42.74 17.24 46.86
C SER A 260 44.26 17.15 47.15
N ALA A 261 45.00 16.41 46.33
CA ALA A 261 46.46 16.29 46.48
C ALA A 261 47.17 17.64 46.25
N VAL A 262 46.73 18.42 45.26
CA VAL A 262 47.25 19.77 44.99
C VAL A 262 46.96 20.69 46.17
N VAL A 263 45.71 20.74 46.65
CA VAL A 263 45.33 21.56 47.81
C VAL A 263 46.16 21.21 49.05
N ASN A 264 46.41 19.92 49.30
CA ASN A 264 47.26 19.48 50.41
C ASN A 264 48.71 19.94 50.26
N LYS A 265 49.27 19.87 49.04
CA LYS A 265 50.62 20.36 48.75
C LYS A 265 50.71 21.89 48.88
N GLU A 266 49.70 22.61 48.40
CA GLU A 266 49.59 24.07 48.53
C GLU A 266 49.61 24.47 50.02
N ALA A 267 48.82 23.79 50.87
CA ALA A 267 48.79 24.05 52.31
C ALA A 267 50.15 23.78 52.97
N SER A 268 50.82 22.67 52.61
CA SER A 268 52.17 22.36 53.11
C SER A 268 53.21 23.40 52.64
N LEU A 269 53.10 23.89 51.42
CA LEU A 269 53.98 24.92 50.87
C LEU A 269 53.80 26.25 51.60
N VAL A 270 52.54 26.69 51.82
CA VAL A 270 52.22 27.89 52.60
C VAL A 270 52.77 27.78 54.03
N GLN A 271 52.64 26.61 54.67
CA GLN A 271 53.20 26.38 56.01
C GLN A 271 54.74 26.52 56.01
N LYS A 272 55.43 25.92 55.03
CA LYS A 272 56.89 26.05 54.89
C LYS A 272 57.30 27.50 54.67
N GLU A 273 56.55 28.25 53.86
CA GLU A 273 56.82 29.67 53.62
C GLU A 273 56.65 30.50 54.90
N GLN A 274 55.65 30.19 55.72
CA GLN A 274 55.47 30.81 57.03
C GLN A 274 56.65 30.53 57.96
N THR A 275 57.10 29.28 58.05
CA THR A 275 58.30 28.92 58.83
C THR A 275 59.56 29.63 58.32
N ILE A 276 59.72 29.79 57.00
CA ILE A 276 60.84 30.55 56.42
C ILE A 276 60.77 32.02 56.85
N LYS A 277 59.58 32.64 56.84
CA LYS A 277 59.39 34.03 57.31
C LYS A 277 59.76 34.17 58.79
N GLU A 278 59.33 33.24 59.63
CA GLU A 278 59.68 33.20 61.05
C GLU A 278 61.19 33.05 61.26
N LEU A 279 61.85 32.12 60.58
CA LEU A 279 63.29 31.94 60.64
C LEU A 279 64.04 33.20 60.20
N ASN A 280 63.61 33.86 59.13
CA ASN A 280 64.20 35.12 58.68
C ASN A 280 64.10 36.23 59.75
N LEU A 281 62.98 36.33 60.46
CA LEU A 281 62.83 37.27 61.58
C LEU A 281 63.84 36.96 62.70
N THR A 282 63.99 35.69 63.08
CA THR A 282 64.98 35.30 64.10
C THR A 282 66.42 35.60 63.67
N ILE A 283 66.76 35.44 62.38
CA ILE A 283 68.07 35.80 61.84
C ILE A 283 68.31 37.31 61.96
N VAL A 284 67.31 38.15 61.67
CA VAL A 284 67.41 39.61 61.81
C VAL A 284 67.62 40.00 63.27
N GLU A 285 66.89 39.38 64.19
CA GLU A 285 67.06 39.58 65.64
C GLU A 285 68.48 39.21 66.09
N PHE A 286 68.98 38.02 65.74
CA PHE A 286 70.35 37.61 66.04
C PHE A 286 71.40 38.53 65.42
N SER A 287 71.19 38.98 64.18
CA SER A 287 72.07 39.93 63.52
C SER A 287 72.12 41.26 64.29
N SER A 288 70.98 41.75 64.79
CA SER A 288 70.93 42.95 65.63
C SER A 288 71.66 42.76 66.96
N ILE A 289 71.54 41.59 67.59
CA ILE A 289 72.27 41.25 68.82
C ILE A 289 73.78 41.24 68.56
N VAL A 290 74.21 40.63 67.45
CA VAL A 290 75.62 40.59 67.04
C VAL A 290 76.16 42.00 66.81
N GLU A 291 75.42 42.88 66.15
CA GLU A 291 75.83 44.28 65.96
C GLU A 291 75.91 45.05 67.27
N ALA A 292 74.96 44.87 68.19
CA ALA A 292 75.00 45.48 69.52
C ALA A 292 76.25 45.03 70.31
N LEU A 293 76.52 43.71 70.33
CA LEU A 293 77.71 43.15 70.98
C LEU A 293 79.02 43.64 70.34
N ARG A 294 79.06 43.79 69.01
CA ARG A 294 80.20 44.39 68.30
C ARG A 294 80.43 45.84 68.73
N ALA A 295 79.38 46.65 68.84
CA ALA A 295 79.47 48.03 69.30
C ALA A 295 79.95 48.13 70.75
N GLU A 296 79.45 47.28 71.64
CA GLU A 296 79.93 47.19 73.03
C GLU A 296 81.40 46.78 73.11
N LYS A 297 81.84 45.81 72.29
CA LYS A 297 83.25 45.41 72.19
C LYS A 297 84.14 46.57 71.76
N ILE A 298 83.74 47.34 70.74
CA ILE A 298 84.49 48.51 70.26
C ILE A 298 84.59 49.56 71.38
N LYS A 299 83.47 49.90 72.02
CA LYS A 299 83.43 50.87 73.13
C LYS A 299 84.31 50.45 74.31
N LEU A 300 84.31 49.16 74.66
CA LEU A 300 85.17 48.63 75.72
C LEU A 300 86.65 48.74 75.33
N MET A 301 86.99 48.47 74.07
CA MET A 301 88.35 48.59 73.53
C MET A 301 88.84 50.04 73.57
N GLU A 302 88.00 51.00 73.16
CA GLU A 302 88.27 52.43 73.25
C GLU A 302 88.49 52.88 74.70
N ASN A 303 87.63 52.45 75.63
CA ASN A 303 87.79 52.74 77.06
C ASN A 303 89.09 52.16 77.62
N MET A 304 89.47 50.93 77.23
CA MET A 304 90.74 50.33 77.61
C MET A 304 91.93 51.12 77.07
N GLN A 305 91.87 51.57 75.81
CA GLN A 305 92.93 52.36 75.19
C GLN A 305 93.05 53.75 75.84
N HIS A 306 91.94 54.41 76.16
CA HIS A 306 91.91 55.66 76.92
C HIS A 306 92.54 55.49 78.30
N MET A 307 92.15 54.43 79.03
CA MET A 307 92.74 54.13 80.35
C MET A 307 94.25 53.88 80.25
N GLN A 308 94.71 53.16 79.23
CA GLN A 308 96.15 53.00 78.95
C GLN A 308 96.84 54.34 78.69
N GLN A 309 96.22 55.26 77.93
CA GLN A 309 96.76 56.60 77.67
C GLN A 309 96.79 57.48 78.94
N GLU A 310 95.76 57.45 79.78
CA GLU A 310 95.75 58.18 81.07
C GLU A 310 96.81 57.66 82.03
N LEU A 311 97.02 56.34 82.09
CA LEU A 311 98.09 55.73 82.88
C LEU A 311 99.48 56.20 82.41
N ILE A 312 99.67 56.34 81.09
CA ILE A 312 100.90 56.89 80.49
C ILE A 312 101.08 58.38 80.86
N LEU A 313 100.01 59.20 80.84
CA LEU A 313 100.03 60.63 81.16
C LEU A 313 100.30 60.93 82.65
N ASN A 314 99.85 60.06 83.56
CA ASN A 314 100.03 60.21 85.01
C ASN A 314 101.41 59.74 85.54
N GLY A 315 102.40 59.54 84.67
CA GLY A 315 103.80 59.30 85.05
C GLY A 315 104.12 57.90 85.58
N LEU A 316 103.16 56.96 85.51
CA LEU A 316 103.39 55.55 85.82
C LEU A 316 103.89 54.84 84.56
N SER A 317 105.21 54.89 84.34
CA SER A 317 105.86 54.04 83.34
C SER A 317 105.61 52.58 83.67
N PHE A 318 104.73 51.92 82.92
CA PHE A 318 104.65 50.47 82.90
C PHE A 318 104.93 49.92 81.50
N LEU A 319 106.00 49.13 81.42
CA LEU A 319 106.24 48.18 80.35
C LEU A 319 105.00 47.28 80.15
N SER A 320 104.75 46.88 78.91
CA SER A 320 103.93 45.71 78.54
C SER A 320 102.40 45.86 78.60
N LEU A 321 101.80 45.94 77.41
CA LEU A 321 100.79 44.96 76.99
C LEU A 321 100.69 44.72 75.47
N HIS A 322 101.67 45.16 74.66
CA HIS A 322 101.67 44.90 73.21
C HIS A 322 102.10 43.46 72.85
N LYS A 323 102.33 42.59 73.85
CA LYS A 323 102.83 41.21 73.71
C LYS A 323 101.78 40.12 74.00
N PHE A 324 100.50 40.49 74.11
CA PHE A 324 99.37 39.54 74.18
C PHE A 324 98.50 39.53 72.90
N GLN A 325 98.99 40.10 71.81
CA GLN A 325 98.32 40.10 70.50
C GLN A 325 99.00 39.17 69.47
N SER A 326 99.94 38.34 69.91
CA SER A 326 100.43 37.19 69.17
C SER A 326 99.78 35.96 69.78
N ASN A 327 99.00 35.25 68.95
CA ASN A 327 98.44 33.92 69.23
C ASN A 327 97.14 33.90 70.03
N ILE A 328 96.07 34.46 69.47
CA ILE A 328 94.81 33.70 69.49
C ILE A 328 94.70 33.15 68.06
N PRO A 329 94.81 31.83 67.86
CA PRO A 329 94.60 31.26 66.55
C PRO A 329 93.20 31.65 66.10
N GLU A 330 93.10 32.08 64.85
CA GLU A 330 91.84 32.31 64.19
C GLU A 330 90.84 31.23 64.60
N GLU A 331 89.70 31.67 65.11
CA GLU A 331 88.50 30.83 65.30
C GLU A 331 87.90 30.45 63.93
N THR A 332 88.71 30.45 62.86
CA THR A 332 88.41 29.90 61.54
C THR A 332 88.14 28.40 61.62
N ASN A 333 88.69 27.70 62.61
CA ASN A 333 88.47 26.25 62.76
C ASN A 333 87.09 25.86 63.30
N SER A 334 86.32 26.76 63.93
CA SER A 334 84.95 26.45 64.38
C SER A 334 83.94 26.68 63.26
N LEU A 335 84.05 27.84 62.60
CA LEU A 335 83.13 28.25 61.54
C LEU A 335 83.37 27.48 60.22
N HIS A 336 84.62 27.13 59.91
CA HIS A 336 84.94 26.30 58.74
C HIS A 336 84.46 24.85 58.91
N ARG A 337 84.58 24.30 60.13
CA ARG A 337 84.12 22.94 60.45
C ARG A 337 82.59 22.86 60.51
N GLU A 338 81.91 23.91 60.95
CA GLU A 338 80.44 24.03 60.86
C GLU A 338 79.95 24.23 59.42
N LEU A 339 80.67 24.99 58.59
CA LEU A 339 80.37 25.15 57.16
C LEU A 339 80.58 23.85 56.36
N GLU A 340 81.62 23.06 56.65
CA GLU A 340 81.82 21.73 56.07
C GLU A 340 80.72 20.73 56.51
N LEU A 341 80.24 20.84 57.75
CA LEU A 341 79.09 20.04 58.23
C LEU A 341 77.76 20.45 57.57
N ALA A 342 77.57 21.74 57.29
CA ALA A 342 76.41 22.23 56.54
C ALA A 342 76.48 21.88 55.05
N GLN A 343 77.66 21.88 54.44
CA GLN A 343 77.86 21.46 53.04
C GLN A 343 77.81 19.94 52.85
N SER A 344 78.16 19.14 53.87
CA SER A 344 77.97 17.68 53.85
C SER A 344 76.52 17.27 54.13
N SER A 345 75.69 18.18 54.65
CA SER A 345 74.22 18.09 54.62
C SER A 345 73.67 18.52 53.25
N LYS A 346 74.34 18.11 52.17
CA LYS A 346 73.80 18.16 50.82
C LYS A 346 72.68 17.12 50.74
N ILE A 347 71.49 17.59 51.09
CA ILE A 347 70.18 17.15 50.64
C ILE A 347 70.30 16.15 49.49
N THR A 348 70.00 14.90 49.81
CA THR A 348 69.51 13.82 48.94
C THR A 348 69.39 14.14 47.43
N GLU A 349 70.52 14.29 46.72
CA GLU A 349 70.55 14.33 45.25
C GLU A 349 69.96 13.04 44.64
N THR A 350 69.91 11.95 45.41
CA THR A 350 69.29 10.67 45.06
C THR A 350 67.76 10.75 44.88
N GLU A 351 67.07 11.62 45.64
CA GLU A 351 65.62 11.79 45.50
C GLU A 351 65.28 12.71 44.32
N SER A 352 66.10 13.73 44.08
CA SER A 352 65.92 14.66 42.96
C SER A 352 66.21 14.02 41.60
N MET A 353 67.22 13.14 41.51
CA MET A 353 67.49 12.38 40.29
C MET A 353 66.46 11.27 40.04
N SER A 354 65.96 10.60 41.08
CA SER A 354 64.93 9.55 40.89
C SER A 354 63.58 10.09 40.43
N LEU A 355 63.20 11.31 40.85
CA LEU A 355 62.00 11.98 40.36
C LEU A 355 62.11 12.35 38.87
N ASP A 356 63.27 12.87 38.45
CA ASP A 356 63.50 13.27 37.05
C ASP A 356 63.54 12.07 36.10
N GLU A 357 64.12 10.95 36.54
CA GLU A 357 64.13 9.69 35.78
C GLU A 357 62.71 9.10 35.63
N THR A 358 61.89 9.19 36.69
CA THR A 358 60.52 8.67 36.70
C THR A 358 59.60 9.52 35.83
N LEU A 359 59.75 10.86 35.90
CA LEU A 359 59.00 11.81 35.07
C LEU A 359 59.35 11.65 33.59
N ASN A 360 60.64 11.49 33.25
CA ASN A 360 61.06 11.22 31.87
C ASN A 360 60.49 9.89 31.34
N ARG A 361 60.35 8.88 32.19
CA ARG A 361 59.76 7.58 31.82
C ARG A 361 58.25 7.65 31.59
N GLU A 362 57.52 8.42 32.40
CA GLU A 362 56.08 8.64 32.22
C GLU A 362 55.77 9.53 31.00
N VAL A 363 56.58 10.57 30.76
CA VAL A 363 56.47 11.41 29.57
C VAL A 363 56.73 10.60 28.30
N LEU A 364 57.70 9.67 28.30
CA LEU A 364 57.92 8.73 27.20
C LEU A 364 56.71 7.80 26.97
N PHE A 365 56.07 7.33 28.04
CA PHE A 365 54.86 6.50 27.93
C PHE A 365 53.65 7.26 27.39
N LEU A 366 53.50 8.54 27.76
CA LEU A 366 52.42 9.41 27.27
C LEU A 366 52.63 9.84 25.80
N LEU A 367 53.89 10.11 25.41
CA LEU A 367 54.26 10.43 24.02
C LEU A 367 54.13 9.22 23.08
N GLN A 368 54.13 7.99 23.60
CA GLN A 368 54.05 6.78 22.78
C GLN A 368 52.65 6.51 22.20
N GLY A 369 51.61 7.17 22.71
CA GLY A 369 50.26 7.20 22.11
C GLY A 369 49.58 5.82 21.89
N PRO A 370 48.27 5.80 21.57
CA PRO A 370 47.55 4.55 21.26
C PRO A 370 48.00 3.88 19.96
N GLU A 371 48.85 4.52 19.17
CA GLU A 371 49.34 4.01 17.88
C GLU A 371 50.27 2.80 18.02
N TYR A 372 51.06 2.70 19.09
CA TYR A 372 51.92 1.54 19.34
C TYR A 372 51.12 0.28 19.72
N ALA A 373 50.01 0.45 20.46
CA ALA A 373 49.06 -0.62 20.76
C ALA A 373 48.19 -0.97 19.53
N GLY A 374 47.80 0.05 18.76
CA GLY A 374 47.06 -0.10 17.51
C GLY A 374 47.82 -0.87 16.44
N GLY A 375 49.15 -0.73 16.36
CA GLY A 375 50.00 -1.48 15.42
C GLY A 375 49.98 -2.99 15.67
N LYS A 376 50.04 -3.42 16.94
CA LYS A 376 49.94 -4.84 17.31
C LYS A 376 48.54 -5.41 17.08
N PHE A 377 47.50 -4.64 17.40
CA PHE A 377 46.12 -5.01 17.13
C PHE A 377 45.82 -5.10 15.61
N LYS A 378 46.34 -4.16 14.82
CA LYS A 378 46.21 -4.14 13.34
C LYS A 378 46.94 -5.33 12.70
N ALA A 379 48.13 -5.67 13.19
CA ALA A 379 48.86 -6.87 12.74
C ALA A 379 48.12 -8.16 13.10
N LEU A 380 47.53 -8.24 14.30
CA LEU A 380 46.74 -9.39 14.75
C LEU A 380 45.45 -9.56 13.93
N MET A 381 44.76 -8.45 13.62
CA MET A 381 43.60 -8.42 12.74
C MET A 381 43.96 -8.77 11.29
N GLN A 382 45.08 -8.29 10.76
CA GLN A 382 45.54 -8.67 9.41
C GLN A 382 45.92 -10.14 9.30
N ASN A 383 46.47 -10.74 10.36
CA ASN A 383 46.78 -12.18 10.40
C ASN A 383 45.52 -13.05 10.48
N LEU A 384 44.49 -12.61 11.21
CA LEU A 384 43.18 -13.27 11.26
C LEU A 384 42.43 -13.19 9.92
N VAL A 385 42.46 -12.03 9.25
CA VAL A 385 41.82 -11.82 7.94
C VAL A 385 42.56 -12.55 6.81
N SER A 386 43.88 -12.75 6.92
CA SER A 386 44.68 -13.44 5.90
C SER A 386 44.80 -14.95 6.10
N GLY A 387 44.07 -15.54 7.06
CA GLY A 387 44.01 -16.99 7.26
C GLY A 387 45.33 -17.66 7.68
N ARG A 388 46.32 -16.90 8.18
CA ARG A 388 47.57 -17.46 8.71
C ARG A 388 47.52 -17.48 10.24
N ALA A 389 46.60 -18.27 10.79
CA ALA A 389 46.74 -18.73 12.16
C ALA A 389 47.80 -19.85 12.15
N TYR A 390 48.99 -19.54 12.66
CA TYR A 390 50.00 -20.56 12.95
C TYR A 390 49.42 -21.54 13.98
N VAL A 391 49.37 -22.80 13.57
CA VAL A 391 49.27 -23.97 14.45
C VAL A 391 50.53 -23.99 15.33
N ILE A 392 50.33 -23.83 16.64
CA ILE A 392 51.03 -24.60 17.68
C ILE A 392 49.99 -24.97 18.73
#